data_AF-R7ZCW3-F1
#
_entry.id   AF-R7ZCW3-F1
#
_cell.length_a   1.000
_cell.length_b   1.000
_cell.length_c   1.000
_cell.angle_alpha   90.00
_cell.angle_beta   90.00
_cell.angle_gamma   90.00
#
_symmetry.space_group_name_H-M   'P 1'
#
loop_
_entity.id
_entity.type
_entity.pdbx_description
1 polymer ?
#
loop_
_entity_poly.entity_id
_entity_poly.type
_entity_poly.pdbx_seq_one_letter_code
_entity_poly.pdbx_strand_id
1 'polypeptide(L)'
;MLNDEFHKDPQLTTSLDQYEVVIPNQLINFKKSRWQRFIQYLAYPTKDPLEPICTSSVGFTLLKIVPLVLAIFMTILQILLQ
;
A
#
# COMPACT_ATOMS: atom_id res chain seq x y z
N MET A 1 -12.90 23.10 -4.15
CA MET A 1 -14.00 22.90 -5.11
C MET A 1 -13.46 22.01 -6.21
N LEU A 2 -13.99 20.80 -6.30
CA LEU A 2 -13.67 19.87 -7.39
C LEU A 2 -14.26 20.50 -8.66
N ASN A 3 -13.44 20.84 -9.65
CA ASN A 3 -13.96 21.31 -10.93
C ASN A 3 -14.67 20.13 -11.58
N ASP A 4 -15.99 20.26 -11.76
CA ASP A 4 -16.84 19.19 -12.28
C ASP A 4 -16.79 19.18 -13.82
N GLU A 5 -15.59 18.90 -14.34
CA GLU A 5 -15.30 18.90 -15.78
C GLU A 5 -16.00 17.74 -16.50
N PHE A 6 -16.46 16.74 -15.76
CA PHE A 6 -17.15 15.55 -16.28
C PHE A 6 -18.58 15.83 -16.76
N HIS A 7 -19.22 16.89 -16.27
CA HIS A 7 -20.57 17.28 -16.71
C HIS A 7 -20.58 18.22 -17.92
N LYS A 8 -19.40 18.64 -18.39
CA LYS A 8 -19.30 19.59 -19.50
C LYS A 8 -19.54 18.95 -20.87
N ASP A 9 -19.44 17.62 -20.95
CA ASP A 9 -19.51 16.91 -22.22
C ASP A 9 -20.45 15.68 -22.14
N PRO A 10 -21.68 15.76 -22.72
CA PRO A 10 -22.68 14.69 -22.60
C PRO A 10 -22.26 13.40 -23.29
N GLN A 11 -21.37 13.48 -24.28
CA GLN A 11 -20.83 12.31 -24.97
C GLN A 11 -19.86 11.53 -24.08
N LEU A 12 -19.08 12.25 -23.26
CA LEU A 12 -18.16 11.66 -22.29
C LEU A 12 -18.93 10.94 -21.17
N THR A 13 -19.98 11.58 -20.63
CA THR A 13 -20.84 10.96 -19.61
C THR A 13 -21.49 9.69 -20.15
N THR A 14 -22.04 9.73 -21.37
CA THR A 14 -22.65 8.55 -22.00
C THR A 14 -21.64 7.42 -22.22
N SER A 15 -20.41 7.73 -22.61
CA SER A 15 -19.37 6.73 -22.83
C SER A 15 -18.85 6.13 -21.53
N LEU A 16 -18.86 6.89 -20.43
CA LEU A 16 -18.47 6.41 -19.10
C LEU A 16 -19.57 5.55 -18.47
N ASP A 17 -20.83 5.94 -18.62
CA ASP A 17 -22.00 5.18 -18.15
C ASP A 17 -22.19 3.85 -18.89
N GLN A 18 -21.65 3.72 -20.12
CA GLN A 18 -21.61 2.44 -20.85
C GLN A 18 -20.75 1.38 -20.16
N TYR A 19 -19.78 1.78 -19.34
CA TYR A 19 -18.96 0.86 -18.56
C TYR A 19 -19.52 0.76 -17.14
N GLU A 20 -20.61 -0.01 -17.00
CA GLU A 20 -21.13 -0.35 -15.68
C GLU A 20 -20.12 -1.24 -14.95
N VAL A 21 -19.33 -0.64 -14.06
CA VAL A 21 -18.40 -1.38 -13.20
C VAL A 21 -19.24 -2.11 -12.14
N VAL A 22 -19.62 -3.35 -12.44
CA VAL A 22 -20.27 -4.23 -11.47
C VAL A 22 -19.25 -4.60 -10.40
N ILE A 23 -19.22 -3.83 -9.31
CA ILE A 23 -18.41 -4.15 -8.13
C ILE A 23 -19.07 -5.34 -7.44
N PRO A 24 -18.39 -6.49 -7.30
CA PRO A 24 -18.99 -7.62 -6.62
C PRO A 24 -19.34 -7.25 -5.18
N ASN A 25 -20.62 -7.35 -4.82
CA ASN A 25 -21.16 -7.04 -3.48
C ASN A 25 -20.42 -7.78 -2.35
N GLN A 26 -19.82 -8.92 -2.68
CA GLN A 26 -18.98 -9.68 -1.77
C GLN A 26 -17.80 -8.85 -1.24
N LEU A 27 -17.15 -8.03 -2.08
CA LEU A 27 -16.00 -7.22 -1.70
C LEU A 27 -16.33 -6.06 -0.75
N ILE A 28 -17.59 -5.61 -0.73
CA ILE A 28 -18.07 -4.48 0.08
C ILE A 28 -18.23 -4.91 1.55
N ASN A 29 -18.62 -6.16 1.79
CA ASN A 29 -18.88 -6.69 3.13
C ASN A 29 -17.65 -7.27 3.84
N PHE A 30 -16.53 -7.49 3.13
CA PHE A 30 -15.29 -7.94 3.77
C PHE A 30 -14.58 -6.77 4.43
N LYS A 31 -14.84 -6.57 5.73
CA LYS A 31 -14.03 -5.68 6.55
C LYS A 31 -12.58 -6.14 6.52
N LYS A 32 -11.74 -5.40 5.78
CA LYS A 32 -10.32 -5.70 5.67
C LYS A 32 -9.68 -5.74 7.06
N SER A 33 -9.10 -6.88 7.40
CA SER A 33 -8.30 -7.05 8.61
C SER A 33 -7.13 -6.07 8.62
N ARG A 34 -6.58 -5.77 9.80
CA ARG A 34 -5.41 -4.87 9.94
C ARG A 34 -4.24 -5.35 9.07
N TRP A 35 -4.04 -6.66 8.98
CA TRP A 35 -3.02 -7.27 8.13
C TRP A 35 -3.31 -7.08 6.64
N GLN A 36 -4.56 -7.31 6.21
CA GLN A 36 -4.94 -7.10 4.81
C GLN A 36 -4.82 -5.63 4.39
N ARG A 37 -5.09 -4.69 5.30
CA ARG A 37 -4.86 -3.25 5.06
C ARG A 37 -3.38 -2.94 4.89
N PHE A 38 -2.52 -3.56 5.70
CA PHE A 38 -1.08 -3.41 5.58
C PHE A 38 -0.55 -3.97 4.24
N ILE A 39 -0.97 -5.19 3.87
CA ILE A 39 -0.59 -5.77 2.57
C ILE A 39 -1.10 -4.92 1.41
N GLN A 40 -2.34 -4.43 1.49
CA GLN A 40 -2.89 -3.57 0.44
C GLN A 40 -2.16 -2.22 0.37
N TYR A 41 -1.72 -1.67 1.50
CA TYR A 41 -0.89 -0.48 1.56
C TYR A 41 0.47 -0.71 0.89
N LEU A 42 1.09 -1.87 1.09
CA LEU A 42 2.33 -2.26 0.39
C LEU A 42 2.12 -2.53 -1.11
N ALA A 43 0.95 -3.04 -1.49
CA ALA A 43 0.62 -3.36 -2.87
C ALA A 43 0.08 -2.16 -3.67
N TYR A 44 0.01 -0.97 -3.07
CA TYR A 44 -0.61 0.19 -3.72
C TYR A 44 0.32 0.75 -4.80
N PRO A 45 -0.06 0.71 -6.09
CA PRO A 45 0.87 0.97 -7.19
C PRO A 45 1.26 2.44 -7.35
N THR A 46 0.45 3.37 -6.83
CA THR A 46 0.61 4.81 -7.04
C THR A 46 1.15 5.58 -5.84
N LYS A 47 1.41 4.89 -4.72
CA LYS A 47 1.96 5.50 -3.52
C LYS A 47 2.91 4.51 -2.88
N ASP A 48 4.19 4.62 -3.20
CA ASP A 48 5.22 3.78 -2.60
C ASP A 48 5.31 4.16 -1.10
N PRO A 49 4.89 3.26 -0.20
CA PRO A 49 4.89 3.56 1.23
C PRO A 49 6.29 3.65 1.83
N LEU A 50 7.31 3.13 1.14
CA LEU A 50 8.71 3.12 1.55
C LEU A 50 9.50 4.29 0.95
N GLU A 51 8.93 5.04 0.02
CA GLU A 51 9.50 6.26 -0.56
C GLU A 51 10.08 7.24 0.48
N PRO A 52 9.40 7.58 1.60
CA PRO A 52 9.96 8.48 2.61
C PRO A 52 11.18 7.88 3.36
N ILE A 53 11.27 6.55 3.43
CA ILE A 53 12.39 5.85 4.07
C ILE A 53 13.60 5.82 3.12
N CYS A 54 13.35 5.66 1.83
CA CYS A 54 14.41 5.62 0.81
C CYS A 54 14.99 7.00 0.49
N THR A 55 14.23 8.08 0.67
CA THR A 55 14.63 9.45 0.31
C THR A 55 15.40 10.18 1.41
N SER A 56 15.29 9.74 2.67
CA SER A 56 16.02 10.33 3.80
C SER A 56 17.35 9.60 4.04
N SER A 57 18.46 10.33 4.20
CA SER A 57 19.78 9.77 4.55
C SER A 57 19.75 8.90 5.81
N VAL A 58 18.82 9.17 6.73
CA VAL A 58 18.61 8.38 7.95
C VAL A 58 17.96 7.03 7.62
N GLY A 59 16.96 7.00 6.73
CA GLY A 59 16.28 5.77 6.35
C GLY A 59 17.17 4.82 5.53
N PHE A 60 18.05 5.37 4.68
CA PHE A 60 19.08 4.57 3.99
C PHE A 60 20.07 3.91 4.97
N THR A 61 20.46 4.62 6.03
CA THR A 61 21.36 4.09 7.05
C THR A 61 20.68 2.99 7.87
N LEU A 62 19.40 3.18 8.22
CA LEU A 62 18.59 2.16 8.92
C LEU A 62 18.42 0.90 8.07
N LEU A 63 18.16 1.01 6.76
CA LEU A 63 18.04 -0.13 5.85
C LEU A 63 19.30 -1.02 5.83
N LYS A 64 20.48 -0.45 6.05
CA LYS A 64 21.75 -1.21 6.14
C LYS A 64 21.98 -1.85 7.50
N ILE A 65 21.60 -1.17 8.58
CA ILE A 65 21.89 -1.61 9.95
C ILE A 65 20.86 -2.63 10.43
N VAL A 66 19.60 -2.49 10.04
CA VAL A 66 18.50 -3.38 10.46
C VAL A 66 18.80 -4.85 10.18
N PRO A 67 19.23 -5.29 8.97
CA PRO A 67 19.56 -6.68 8.72
C PRO A 67 20.67 -7.23 9.62
N LEU A 68 21.68 -6.41 9.92
CA LEU A 68 22.82 -6.79 10.75
C LEU A 68 22.42 -6.98 12.22
N VAL A 69 21.64 -6.05 12.76
CA VAL A 69 21.08 -6.15 14.11
C VAL A 69 20.15 -7.36 14.23
N LEU A 70 19.33 -7.61 13.21
CA LEU A 70 18.40 -8.74 13.18
C LEU A 70 19.14 -10.08 13.13
N ALA A 71 20.23 -10.16 12.37
CA ALA A 71 21.09 -11.35 12.34
C ALA A 71 21.73 -11.63 13.71
N ILE A 72 22.30 -10.60 14.36
CA ILE A 72 22.88 -10.73 15.71
C ILE A 72 21.82 -11.14 16.73
N PHE A 73 20.63 -10.56 16.65
CA PHE A 73 19.52 -10.92 17.53
C PHE A 73 19.11 -12.39 17.34
N MET A 74 18.98 -12.84 16.09
CA MET A 74 18.62 -14.23 15.78
C MET A 74 19.67 -15.23 16.25
N THR A 75 20.97 -14.92 16.16
CA THR A 75 22.01 -15.81 16.66
C THR A 75 21.98 -15.91 18.19
N ILE A 76 21.77 -14.80 18.90
CA ILE A 76 21.60 -14.81 20.36
C ILE A 76 20.37 -15.63 20.76
N LEU A 77 19.24 -15.42 20.06
CA LEU A 77 18.00 -16.16 20.30
C LEU A 77 18.21 -17.67 20.08
N GLN A 78 18.94 -18.04 19.03
CA GLN A 78 19.29 -19.43 18.72
C GLN A 78 20.14 -20.07 19.82
N ILE A 79 21.12 -19.35 20.36
CA ILE A 79 21.96 -19.83 21.48
C ILE A 79 21.13 -20.01 22.75
N LEU A 80 20.14 -19.15 23.01
CA LEU A 80 19.27 -19.22 24.19
C LEU A 80 18.21 -20.33 24.11
N LEU A 81 17.77 -20.69 22.90
CA LEU A 81 16.78 -21.75 22.66
C LEU A 81 17.40 -23.15 22.57
N GLN A 82 18.72 -23.24 22.41
CA GLN A 82 19.49 -24.48 22.34
C GLN A 82 19.92 -24.92 23.74
#